data_AF-A0A529LPI1-F1
#
_entry.id   AF-A0A529LPI1-F1
#
_cell.length_a   1.000
_cell.length_b   1.000
_cell.length_c   1.000
_cell.angle_alpha   90.00
_cell.angle_beta   90.00
_cell.angle_gamma   90.00
#
_symmetry.space_group_name_H-M   'P 1'
#
loop_
_entity.id
_entity.type
_entity.pdbx_description
1 polymer ?
#
loop_
_entity_poly.entity_id
_entity_poly.type
_entity_poly.pdbx_seq_one_letter_code
_entity_poly.pdbx_strand_id
1 'polypeptide(L)'
;SWEGLRAEWIAKGLDFEYWLGVQNSKLPANTFVVRAADLEDADKKALLEKYLRGWAMGLEFGYQNPRAAVEAVFEQFPTLAKNLGPELGTTSILQQINVFRGDMDKRGGWGSHDMASWQGFFDEIHKIGQITAPVKAEDVCTNDLIGPANDFDKAKVKADADGYKLSEGFAALDVEKIKAHLFDSAVK
;
A
#
# COMPACT_ATOMS: atom_id res chain seq x y z
N SER A 1 -4.17 -2.33 -4.88
CA SER A 1 -3.92 -1.57 -6.13
C SER A 1 -3.83 -2.54 -7.28
N TRP A 2 -4.29 -2.19 -8.48
CA TRP A 2 -4.13 -3.02 -9.70
C TRP A 2 -2.67 -3.29 -10.06
N GLU A 3 -1.76 -2.48 -9.51
CA GLU A 3 -0.32 -2.54 -9.74
C GLU A 3 0.29 -3.90 -9.42
N GLY A 4 -0.13 -4.56 -8.34
CA GLY A 4 0.39 -5.87 -7.96
C GLY A 4 -0.12 -7.03 -8.81
N LEU A 5 -1.18 -6.84 -9.60
CA LEU A 5 -1.76 -7.90 -10.45
C LEU A 5 -1.02 -8.07 -11.78
N ARG A 6 -0.26 -7.05 -12.20
CA ARG A 6 0.52 -7.11 -13.44
C ARG A 6 1.54 -8.22 -13.40
N ALA A 7 2.22 -8.37 -12.26
CA ALA A 7 3.17 -9.46 -12.06
C ALA A 7 2.49 -10.80 -12.38
N GLU A 8 1.30 -11.05 -11.84
CA GLU A 8 0.55 -12.29 -12.07
C GLU A 8 0.16 -12.48 -13.54
N TRP A 9 -0.29 -11.41 -14.22
CA TRP A 9 -0.65 -11.48 -15.64
C TRP A 9 0.54 -11.78 -16.53
N ILE A 10 1.69 -11.14 -16.29
CA ILE A 10 2.93 -11.40 -17.01
C ILE A 10 3.40 -12.84 -16.78
N ALA A 11 3.33 -13.33 -15.52
CA ALA A 11 3.68 -14.71 -15.19
C ALA A 11 2.76 -15.76 -15.87
N LYS A 12 1.54 -15.38 -16.22
CA LYS A 12 0.60 -16.20 -17.00
C LYS A 12 0.83 -16.11 -18.52
N GLY A 13 1.88 -15.41 -18.95
CA GLY A 13 2.25 -15.26 -20.36
C GLY A 13 1.44 -14.21 -21.11
N LEU A 14 0.74 -13.32 -20.40
CA LEU A 14 0.13 -12.16 -21.04
C LEU A 14 1.22 -11.12 -21.32
N ASP A 15 1.39 -10.80 -22.60
CA ASP A 15 2.24 -9.72 -23.06
C ASP A 15 1.36 -8.49 -23.35
N PHE A 16 1.59 -7.40 -22.63
CA PHE A 16 0.82 -6.17 -22.75
C PHE A 16 1.61 -4.97 -22.24
N GLU A 17 1.41 -3.86 -22.95
CA GLU A 17 1.81 -2.54 -22.49
C GLU A 17 0.77 -1.99 -21.51
N TYR A 18 1.20 -1.16 -20.56
CA TYR A 18 0.28 -0.54 -19.61
C TYR A 18 0.65 0.89 -19.26
N TRP A 19 -0.38 1.67 -19.00
CA TRP A 19 -0.26 3.03 -18.48
C TRP A 19 -0.19 3.00 -16.95
N LEU A 20 0.82 3.67 -16.39
CA LEU A 20 1.01 3.72 -14.94
C LEU A 20 0.19 4.84 -14.32
N GLY A 21 -0.81 4.47 -13.52
CA GLY A 21 -1.63 5.42 -12.78
C GLY A 21 -0.81 6.29 -11.84
N VAL A 22 0.20 5.75 -11.17
CA VAL A 22 1.06 6.51 -10.23
C VAL A 22 1.86 7.63 -10.91
N GLN A 23 2.10 7.54 -12.22
CA GLN A 23 2.84 8.56 -12.98
C GLN A 23 1.92 9.66 -13.52
N ASN A 24 0.62 9.39 -13.63
CA ASN A 24 -0.26 10.20 -14.46
C ASN A 24 -1.57 10.61 -13.76
N SER A 25 -1.91 9.99 -12.63
CA SER A 25 -3.06 10.34 -11.81
C SER A 25 -2.58 10.91 -10.48
N LYS A 26 -3.19 12.03 -10.09
CA LYS A 26 -3.05 12.61 -8.75
C LYS A 26 -4.21 12.23 -7.82
N LEU A 27 -5.12 11.39 -8.28
CA LEU A 27 -6.31 11.00 -7.53
C LEU A 27 -5.95 9.89 -6.51
N PRO A 28 -6.62 9.87 -5.34
CA PRO A 28 -6.43 8.83 -4.35
C PRO A 28 -7.00 7.50 -4.87
N ALA A 29 -6.58 6.39 -4.25
CA ALA A 29 -7.07 5.06 -4.56
C ALA A 29 -7.81 4.46 -3.35
N ASN A 30 -7.16 3.55 -2.63
CA ASN A 30 -7.78 2.86 -1.51
C ASN A 30 -7.50 3.60 -0.19
N THR A 31 -8.50 3.61 0.70
CA THR A 31 -8.38 4.12 2.07
C THR A 31 -9.17 3.25 3.05
N PHE A 32 -8.92 3.42 4.36
CA PHE A 32 -9.83 2.94 5.39
C PHE A 32 -11.04 3.85 5.50
N VAL A 33 -12.20 3.24 5.77
CA VAL A 33 -13.45 3.96 6.02
C VAL A 33 -13.95 3.55 7.40
N VAL A 34 -14.21 4.55 8.23
CA VAL A 34 -14.74 4.40 9.59
C VAL A 34 -16.00 5.25 9.73
N ARG A 35 -16.85 4.93 10.71
CA ARG A 35 -17.99 5.80 11.02
C ARG A 35 -17.47 7.05 11.74
N ALA A 36 -17.94 8.23 11.37
CA ALA A 36 -17.60 9.48 12.07
C ALA A 36 -17.90 9.40 13.58
N ALA A 37 -19.02 8.78 13.96
CA ALA A 37 -19.38 8.58 15.36
C ALA A 37 -18.39 7.71 16.16
N ASP A 38 -17.58 6.87 15.50
CA ASP A 38 -16.55 6.09 16.18
C ASP A 38 -15.29 6.93 16.48
N LEU A 39 -15.12 8.11 15.86
CA LEU A 39 -14.06 9.07 16.18
C LEU A 39 -14.39 9.95 17.39
N GLU A 40 -15.69 10.15 17.65
CA GLU A 40 -16.19 10.91 18.81
C GLU A 40 -16.21 10.08 20.10
N ASP A 41 -16.21 8.75 19.97
CA ASP A 41 -16.14 7.80 21.07
C ASP A 41 -14.67 7.52 21.42
N ALA A 42 -14.24 7.92 22.62
CA ALA A 42 -12.84 7.83 23.04
C ALA A 42 -12.29 6.39 23.03
N ASP A 43 -13.09 5.40 23.42
CA ASP A 43 -12.64 4.00 23.48
C ASP A 43 -12.50 3.41 22.08
N LYS A 44 -13.44 3.73 21.19
CA LYS A 44 -13.37 3.30 19.79
C LYS A 44 -12.24 4.00 19.05
N LYS A 45 -12.05 5.29 19.27
CA LYS A 45 -10.91 6.04 18.71
C LYS A 45 -9.60 5.41 19.16
N ALA A 46 -9.44 5.12 20.45
CA ALA A 46 -8.25 4.45 20.97
C ALA A 46 -8.03 3.05 20.38
N LEU A 47 -9.11 2.29 20.09
CA LEU A 47 -9.02 1.02 19.38
C LEU A 47 -8.53 1.21 17.93
N LEU A 48 -9.07 2.20 17.21
CA LEU A 48 -8.68 2.52 15.84
C LEU A 48 -7.21 2.95 15.77
N GLU A 49 -6.74 3.79 16.69
CA GLU A 49 -5.34 4.21 16.78
C GLU A 49 -4.40 3.00 16.97
N LYS A 50 -4.74 2.08 17.87
CA LYS A 50 -3.96 0.85 18.08
C LYS A 50 -3.95 -0.05 16.86
N TYR A 51 -5.11 -0.25 16.23
CA TYR A 51 -5.23 -1.06 15.02
C TYR A 51 -4.38 -0.47 13.88
N LEU A 52 -4.52 0.82 13.61
CA LEU A 52 -3.81 1.50 12.54
C LEU A 52 -2.30 1.57 12.81
N ARG A 53 -1.87 1.62 14.07
CA ARG A 53 -0.47 1.47 14.44
C ARG A 53 0.08 0.10 14.04
N GLY A 54 -0.62 -0.98 14.39
CA GLY A 54 -0.23 -2.33 13.97
C GLY A 54 -0.18 -2.45 12.44
N TRP A 55 -1.15 -1.86 11.74
CA TRP A 55 -1.16 -1.83 10.29
C TRP A 55 0.02 -1.05 9.69
N ALA A 56 0.32 0.14 10.22
CA ALA A 56 1.44 0.97 9.76
C ALA A 56 2.79 0.30 10.04
N MET A 57 2.94 -0.36 11.18
CA MET A 57 4.11 -1.21 11.49
C MET A 57 4.28 -2.34 10.48
N GLY A 58 3.19 -2.98 10.05
CA GLY A 58 3.21 -4.02 9.01
C GLY A 58 3.64 -3.48 7.64
N LEU A 59 3.17 -2.30 7.26
CA LEU A 59 3.61 -1.64 6.03
C LEU A 59 5.09 -1.25 6.08
N GLU A 60 5.55 -0.71 7.20
CA GLU A 60 6.96 -0.39 7.41
C GLU A 60 7.81 -1.65 7.33
N PHE A 61 7.42 -2.73 8.02
CA PHE A 61 8.11 -4.02 7.96
C PHE A 61 8.22 -4.53 6.52
N GLY A 62 7.11 -4.53 5.77
CA GLY A 62 7.11 -4.99 4.38
C GLY A 62 7.88 -4.08 3.43
N TYR A 63 8.00 -2.79 3.73
CA TYR A 63 8.89 -1.89 3.00
C TYR A 63 10.36 -2.21 3.26
N GLN A 64 10.73 -2.47 4.52
CA GLN A 64 12.10 -2.81 4.91
C GLN A 64 12.50 -4.20 4.39
N ASN A 65 11.60 -5.18 4.42
CA ASN A 65 11.83 -6.53 3.92
C ASN A 65 10.62 -7.07 3.14
N PRO A 66 10.49 -6.75 1.84
CA PRO A 66 9.36 -7.17 1.02
C PRO A 66 9.26 -8.70 0.88
N ARG A 67 10.39 -9.40 0.90
CA ARG A 67 10.43 -10.87 0.84
C ARG A 67 9.79 -11.49 2.08
N ALA A 68 10.17 -11.02 3.27
CA ALA A 68 9.60 -11.50 4.52
C ALA A 68 8.10 -11.23 4.62
N ALA A 69 7.63 -10.08 4.14
CA ALA A 69 6.20 -9.78 4.11
C ALA A 69 5.42 -10.75 3.21
N VAL A 70 5.96 -11.11 2.05
CA VAL A 70 5.34 -12.11 1.15
C VAL A 70 5.38 -13.49 1.76
N GLU A 71 6.51 -13.88 2.36
CA GLU A 71 6.67 -15.17 3.03
C GLU A 71 5.66 -15.34 4.17
N ALA A 72 5.48 -14.33 5.02
CA ALA A 72 4.47 -14.33 6.08
C ALA A 72 3.04 -14.49 5.53
N VAL A 73 2.72 -13.88 4.38
CA VAL A 73 1.43 -14.08 3.70
C VAL A 73 1.32 -15.51 3.18
N PHE A 74 2.38 -16.06 2.59
CA PHE A 74 2.40 -17.41 2.02
C PHE A 74 2.27 -18.50 3.08
N GLU A 75 2.79 -18.30 4.28
CA GLU A 75 2.56 -19.19 5.43
C GLU A 75 1.08 -19.28 5.80
N GLN A 76 0.35 -18.16 5.76
CA GLN A 76 -1.08 -18.10 6.07
C GLN A 76 -1.96 -18.58 4.90
N PHE A 77 -1.48 -18.42 3.67
CA PHE A 77 -2.22 -18.75 2.45
C PHE A 77 -1.42 -19.71 1.53
N PRO A 78 -1.25 -21.00 1.89
CA PRO A 78 -0.42 -21.94 1.14
C PRO A 78 -0.85 -22.15 -0.32
N THR A 79 -2.14 -22.05 -0.61
CA THR A 79 -2.65 -22.13 -1.99
C THR A 79 -2.15 -20.97 -2.83
N LEU A 80 -2.11 -19.76 -2.26
CA LEU A 80 -1.55 -18.58 -2.94
C LEU A 80 -0.05 -18.77 -3.16
N ALA A 81 0.67 -19.26 -2.14
CA ALA A 81 2.09 -19.54 -2.20
C ALA A 81 2.43 -20.51 -3.36
N LYS A 82 1.67 -21.60 -3.47
CA LYS A 82 1.82 -22.59 -4.54
C LYS A 82 1.58 -22.00 -5.93
N ASN A 83 0.62 -21.10 -6.06
CA ASN A 83 0.22 -20.54 -7.35
C ASN A 83 1.17 -19.45 -7.84
N LEU A 84 1.79 -18.68 -6.93
CA LEU A 84 2.63 -17.54 -7.30
C LEU A 84 4.12 -17.84 -7.19
N GLY A 85 4.55 -18.45 -6.09
CA GLY A 85 5.96 -18.64 -5.78
C GLY A 85 6.68 -17.35 -5.31
N PRO A 86 7.90 -17.48 -4.75
CA PRO A 86 8.58 -16.39 -4.03
C PRO A 86 8.87 -15.16 -4.88
N GLU A 87 9.41 -15.35 -6.08
CA GLU A 87 9.80 -14.24 -6.97
C GLU A 87 8.60 -13.41 -7.38
N LEU A 88 7.52 -14.08 -7.83
CA LEU A 88 6.33 -13.40 -8.29
C LEU A 88 5.61 -12.64 -7.16
N GLY A 89 5.51 -13.25 -5.98
CA GLY A 89 4.97 -12.57 -4.81
C GLY A 89 5.80 -11.34 -4.41
N THR A 90 7.13 -11.46 -4.47
CA THR A 90 8.06 -10.35 -4.17
C THR A 90 7.92 -9.22 -5.20
N THR A 91 7.84 -9.53 -6.49
CA THR A 91 7.57 -8.55 -7.55
C THR A 91 6.23 -7.85 -7.32
N SER A 92 5.17 -8.60 -7.00
CA SER A 92 3.84 -8.05 -6.75
C SER A 92 3.83 -7.06 -5.56
N ILE A 93 4.44 -7.41 -4.43
CA ILE A 93 4.48 -6.49 -3.27
C ILE A 93 5.31 -5.24 -3.56
N LEU A 94 6.41 -5.35 -4.30
CA LEU A 94 7.24 -4.20 -4.69
C LEU A 94 6.46 -3.21 -5.57
N GLN A 95 5.68 -3.71 -6.53
CA GLN A 95 4.79 -2.88 -7.34
C GLN A 95 3.73 -2.19 -6.47
N GLN A 96 3.18 -2.88 -5.46
CA GLN A 96 2.22 -2.27 -4.55
C GLN A 96 2.85 -1.23 -3.62
N ILE A 97 4.04 -1.50 -3.08
CA ILE A 97 4.80 -0.58 -2.21
C ILE A 97 5.03 0.75 -2.92
N ASN A 98 5.38 0.72 -4.21
CA ASN A 98 5.57 1.93 -5.01
C ASN A 98 4.34 2.86 -4.97
N VAL A 99 3.13 2.29 -4.87
CA VAL A 99 1.89 3.05 -4.82
C VAL A 99 1.50 3.45 -3.41
N PHE A 100 1.36 2.50 -2.48
CA PHE A 100 0.81 2.83 -1.16
C PHE A 100 1.80 3.62 -0.30
N ARG A 101 3.11 3.47 -0.52
CA ARG A 101 4.13 4.29 0.16
C ARG A 101 4.18 5.70 -0.43
N GLY A 102 4.24 5.80 -1.76
CA GLY A 102 4.49 7.06 -2.45
C GLY A 102 5.77 7.75 -1.96
N ASP A 103 5.81 9.07 -2.11
CA ASP A 103 6.89 9.93 -1.63
C ASP A 103 6.72 10.21 -0.12
N MET A 104 7.29 9.36 0.72
CA MET A 104 7.13 9.43 2.18
C MET A 104 7.65 10.76 2.79
N ASP A 105 8.63 11.40 2.17
CA ASP A 105 9.21 12.65 2.67
C ASP A 105 8.22 13.84 2.54
N LYS A 106 7.21 13.71 1.68
CA LYS A 106 6.13 14.69 1.49
C LYS A 106 4.85 14.32 2.22
N ARG A 107 4.87 13.26 3.04
CA ARG A 107 3.69 12.69 3.70
C ARG A 107 3.77 12.79 5.22
N GLY A 108 2.60 12.73 5.87
CA GLY A 108 2.49 12.69 7.33
C GLY A 108 2.80 11.32 7.95
N GLY A 109 3.24 10.35 7.15
CA GLY A 109 3.43 8.94 7.53
C GLY A 109 2.56 7.98 6.72
N TRP A 110 2.61 6.71 7.08
CA TRP A 110 1.78 5.66 6.48
C TRP A 110 0.29 6.01 6.59
N GLY A 111 -0.43 5.88 5.47
CA GLY A 111 -1.86 6.14 5.39
C GLY A 111 -2.25 7.61 5.21
N SER A 112 -1.31 8.57 5.26
CA SER A 112 -1.65 10.00 5.21
C SER A 112 -2.45 10.36 3.96
N HIS A 113 -3.50 11.16 4.12
CA HIS A 113 -4.29 11.70 3.03
C HIS A 113 -3.77 13.06 2.59
N ASP A 114 -3.58 13.22 1.28
CA ASP A 114 -3.48 14.53 0.64
C ASP A 114 -4.89 15.06 0.42
N MET A 115 -5.28 16.09 1.18
CA MET A 115 -6.62 16.67 1.11
C MET A 115 -6.90 17.32 -0.25
N ALA A 116 -5.89 17.88 -0.92
CA ALA A 116 -6.07 18.48 -2.24
C ALA A 116 -6.32 17.39 -3.30
N SER A 117 -5.62 16.26 -3.19
CA SER A 117 -5.88 15.07 -4.01
C SER A 117 -7.32 14.56 -3.85
N TRP A 118 -7.81 14.44 -2.61
CA TRP A 118 -9.20 14.05 -2.34
C TRP A 118 -10.22 15.05 -2.85
N GLN A 119 -9.98 16.35 -2.67
CA GLN A 119 -10.90 17.37 -3.22
C GLN A 119 -10.96 17.27 -4.75
N GLY A 120 -9.81 17.14 -5.42
CA GLY A 120 -9.77 16.95 -6.87
C GLY A 120 -10.51 15.70 -7.35
N PHE A 121 -10.50 14.62 -6.57
CA PHE A 121 -11.31 13.44 -6.86
C PHE A 121 -12.81 13.73 -6.77
N PHE A 122 -13.27 14.33 -5.68
CA PHE A 122 -14.69 14.66 -5.50
C PHE A 122 -15.18 15.64 -6.58
N ASP A 123 -14.35 16.62 -6.95
CA ASP A 123 -14.64 17.58 -8.01
C ASP A 123 -14.78 16.87 -9.37
N GLU A 124 -13.85 15.97 -9.71
CA GLU A 124 -13.90 15.26 -11.00
C GLU A 124 -15.09 14.30 -11.09
N ILE A 125 -15.40 13.54 -10.02
CA ILE A 125 -16.56 12.63 -10.04
C ILE A 125 -17.90 13.39 -10.08
N HIS A 126 -17.95 14.61 -9.53
CA HIS A 126 -19.11 15.50 -9.68
C HIS A 126 -19.22 16.01 -11.12
N LYS A 127 -18.12 16.51 -11.68
CA LYS A 127 -18.05 17.03 -13.05
C LYS A 127 -18.46 16.01 -14.12
N ILE A 128 -18.11 14.73 -13.96
CA ILE A 128 -18.52 13.65 -14.87
C ILE A 128 -19.93 13.11 -14.58
N GLY A 129 -20.62 13.64 -13.56
CA GLY A 129 -21.99 13.27 -13.21
C GLY A 129 -22.15 11.95 -12.44
N GLN A 130 -21.06 11.41 -11.87
CA GLN A 130 -21.14 10.23 -11.00
C GLN A 130 -21.80 10.54 -9.66
N ILE A 131 -21.69 11.78 -9.18
CA ILE A 131 -22.45 12.33 -8.06
C ILE A 131 -23.15 13.61 -8.49
N THR A 132 -24.29 13.93 -7.88
CA THR A 132 -25.11 15.09 -8.25
C THR A 132 -24.85 16.31 -7.37
N ALA A 133 -24.43 16.10 -6.12
CA ALA A 133 -24.06 17.14 -5.18
C ALA A 133 -22.54 17.17 -4.98
N PRO A 134 -21.93 18.37 -4.84
CA PRO A 134 -20.52 18.48 -4.52
C PRO A 134 -20.23 17.91 -3.12
N VAL A 135 -19.05 17.34 -2.95
CA VAL A 135 -18.55 16.83 -1.67
C VAL A 135 -17.30 17.60 -1.30
N LYS A 136 -17.24 18.11 -0.07
CA LYS A 136 -16.04 18.72 0.48
C LYS A 136 -15.19 17.62 1.10
N ALA A 137 -13.92 17.53 0.71
CA ALA A 137 -13.04 16.46 1.16
C ALA A 137 -12.91 16.39 2.69
N GLU A 138 -12.80 17.55 3.37
CA GLU A 138 -12.66 17.61 4.84
C GLU A 138 -13.91 17.13 5.60
N ASP A 139 -15.08 17.05 4.95
CA ASP A 139 -16.30 16.54 5.58
C ASP A 139 -16.29 15.00 5.66
N VAL A 140 -15.44 14.33 4.87
CA VAL A 140 -15.44 12.86 4.70
C VAL A 140 -14.05 12.22 4.79
N CYS A 141 -12.99 13.01 4.88
CA CYS A 141 -11.61 12.55 5.04
C CYS A 141 -10.94 13.27 6.20
N THR A 142 -10.15 12.53 6.99
CA THR A 142 -9.38 13.10 8.12
C THR A 142 -8.02 12.42 8.24
N ASN A 143 -7.04 13.15 8.79
CA ASN A 143 -5.73 12.63 9.16
C ASN A 143 -5.56 12.46 10.69
N ASP A 144 -6.63 12.58 11.49
CA ASP A 144 -6.55 12.59 12.96
C ASP A 144 -5.88 11.35 13.55
N LEU A 145 -6.01 10.20 12.88
CA LEU A 145 -5.43 8.93 13.34
C LEU A 145 -4.01 8.68 12.82
N ILE A 146 -3.51 9.51 11.88
CA ILE A 146 -2.22 9.27 11.21
C ILE A 146 -1.04 9.44 12.17
N GLY A 147 -1.08 10.47 13.02
CA GLY A 147 -0.04 10.68 14.04
C GLY A 147 0.08 9.48 14.97
N PRO A 148 -0.98 9.10 15.71
CA PRO A 148 -0.97 7.92 16.59
C PRO A 148 -0.63 6.60 15.89
N ALA A 149 -1.06 6.42 14.63
CA ALA A 149 -0.74 5.24 13.83
C ALA A 149 0.74 5.16 13.46
N ASN A 150 1.43 6.30 13.32
CA ASN A 150 2.85 6.34 12.98
C ASN A 150 3.78 6.53 14.19
N ASP A 151 3.21 6.63 15.39
CA ASP A 151 3.92 6.65 16.66
C ASP A 151 4.31 5.23 17.11
N PHE A 152 5.34 4.69 16.46
CA PHE A 152 5.95 3.42 16.79
C PHE A 152 7.46 3.46 16.60
N ASP A 153 8.17 2.51 17.22
CA ASP A 153 9.62 2.39 17.10
C ASP A 153 10.01 1.84 15.72
N LYS A 154 10.29 2.76 14.79
CA LYS A 154 10.74 2.44 13.43
C LYS A 154 12.08 1.68 13.42
N ALA A 155 12.97 1.96 14.37
CA ALA A 155 14.26 1.28 14.45
C ALA A 155 14.08 -0.18 14.86
N LYS A 156 13.19 -0.44 15.81
CA LYS A 156 12.78 -1.80 16.17
C LYS A 156 12.13 -2.52 14.99
N VAL A 157 11.17 -1.91 14.29
CA VAL A 157 10.53 -2.55 13.12
C VAL A 157 11.56 -2.89 12.05
N LYS A 158 12.52 -2.00 11.79
CA LYS A 158 13.63 -2.28 10.88
C LYS A 158 14.50 -3.43 11.36
N ALA A 159 14.88 -3.46 12.64
CA ALA A 159 15.69 -4.55 13.20
C ALA A 159 14.96 -5.90 13.12
N ASP A 160 13.65 -5.91 13.38
CA ASP A 160 12.81 -7.11 13.26
C ASP A 160 12.73 -7.57 11.78
N ALA A 161 12.62 -6.63 10.83
CA ALA A 161 12.62 -6.93 9.38
C ALA A 161 13.97 -7.44 8.88
N ASP A 162 15.07 -6.82 9.29
CA ASP A 162 16.44 -7.24 8.92
C ASP A 162 16.79 -8.60 9.55
N GLY A 163 16.26 -8.89 10.74
CA GLY A 163 16.50 -10.13 11.49
C GLY A 163 15.62 -11.31 11.06
N TYR A 164 14.63 -11.11 10.19
CA TYR A 164 13.75 -12.18 9.74
C TYR A 164 14.51 -13.22 8.91
N LYS A 165 14.39 -14.50 9.30
CA LYS A 165 15.05 -15.62 8.62
C LYS A 165 14.18 -16.12 7.47
N LEU A 166 14.55 -15.73 6.25
CA LEU A 166 13.88 -16.17 5.03
C LEU A 166 14.13 -17.65 4.75
N SER A 167 13.15 -18.36 4.17
CA SER A 167 13.40 -19.67 3.55
C SER A 167 14.27 -19.54 2.30
N GLU A 168 14.86 -20.64 1.86
CA GLU A 168 15.81 -20.69 0.74
C GLU A 168 15.27 -20.00 -0.53
N GLY A 169 14.01 -20.24 -0.89
CA GLY A 169 13.39 -19.67 -2.09
C GLY A 169 13.26 -18.15 -2.04
N PHE A 170 13.04 -17.56 -0.87
CA PHE A 170 13.02 -16.11 -0.69
C PHE A 170 14.42 -15.53 -0.52
N ALA A 171 15.29 -16.21 0.23
CA ALA A 171 16.66 -15.78 0.48
C ALA A 171 17.49 -15.65 -0.82
N ALA A 172 17.22 -16.52 -1.81
CA ALA A 172 17.91 -16.52 -3.10
C ALA A 172 17.51 -15.36 -4.05
N LEU A 173 16.44 -14.60 -3.74
CA LEU A 173 15.95 -13.54 -4.62
C LEU A 173 16.85 -12.30 -4.58
N ASP A 174 17.23 -11.81 -5.77
CA ASP A 174 17.87 -10.51 -5.96
C ASP A 174 16.81 -9.42 -6.11
N VAL A 175 16.50 -8.76 -4.99
CA VAL A 175 15.45 -7.72 -4.92
C VAL A 175 15.80 -6.49 -5.76
N GLU A 176 17.08 -6.12 -5.86
CA GLU A 176 17.48 -4.94 -6.63
C GLU A 176 17.37 -5.21 -8.13
N LYS A 177 17.70 -6.42 -8.57
CA LYS A 177 17.41 -6.85 -9.95
C LYS A 177 15.92 -6.84 -10.25
N ILE A 178 15.06 -7.34 -9.35
CA ILE A 178 13.60 -7.28 -9.53
C ILE A 178 13.16 -5.81 -9.67
N LYS A 179 13.62 -4.93 -8.76
CA LYS A 179 13.29 -3.50 -8.79
C LYS A 179 13.66 -2.81 -10.10
N ALA A 180 14.81 -3.15 -10.67
CA ALA A 180 15.29 -2.56 -11.92
C ALA A 180 14.37 -2.81 -13.12
N HIS A 181 13.54 -3.87 -13.07
CA HIS A 181 12.69 -4.32 -14.16
C HIS A 181 11.17 -4.21 -13.86
N LEU A 182 10.76 -3.56 -12.76
CA LEU A 182 9.36 -3.54 -12.32
C LEU A 182 8.38 -2.95 -13.33
N PHE A 183 8.87 -2.05 -14.21
CA PHE A 183 8.07 -1.17 -15.05
C PHE A 183 8.52 -1.13 -16.51
N ASP A 184 9.27 -2.13 -16.99
CA ASP A 184 9.84 -2.14 -18.35
C ASP A 184 8.78 -2.04 -19.46
N SER A 185 7.58 -2.57 -19.23
CA SER A 185 6.45 -2.52 -20.17
C SER A 185 5.50 -1.33 -19.94
N ALA A 186 5.88 -0.37 -19.09
CA ALA A 186 5.09 0.83 -18.88
C ALA A 186 5.26 1.81 -20.05
N VAL A 187 4.14 2.26 -20.62
CA VAL A 187 4.16 3.33 -21.64
C VAL A 187 4.18 4.71 -20.99
N LYS A 188 4.82 5.65 -21.68
CA LYS A 188 4.94 7.05 -21.25
C LYS A 188 3.70 7.87 -21.55
#